data_AF-A0A2H9R3U6-F1
#
_entry.id   AF-A0A2H9R3U6-F1
#
_cell.length_a   1.000
_cell.length_b   1.000
_cell.length_c   1.000
_cell.angle_alpha   90.00
_cell.angle_beta   90.00
_cell.angle_gamma   90.00
#
_symmetry.space_group_name_H-M   'P 1'
#
loop_
_entity.id
_entity.type
_entity.pdbx_description
1 polymer ?
#
loop_
_entity_poly.entity_id
_entity_poly.type
_entity_poly.pdbx_seq_one_letter_code
_entity_poly.pdbx_strand_id
1 'polypeptide(L)'
;MQITQAQEWVKDAWSRSEKRMSKLAELASFMEECGELGEAIRKIEHGKDKEVDLEKEMGDILLCLLTLAIRYDIDLQNAFDRTIEATKQKYLVK
;
A
#
# COMPACT_ATOMS: atom_id res chain seq x y z
N MET A 1 6.78 -6.33 13.07
CA MET A 1 6.92 -4.90 12.76
C MET A 1 5.51 -4.32 12.76
N GLN A 2 5.24 -3.29 13.55
CA GLN A 2 3.88 -2.72 13.63
C GLN A 2 3.68 -1.78 12.43
N ILE A 3 2.49 -1.76 11.83
CA ILE A 3 2.19 -0.87 10.68
C ILE A 3 2.44 0.60 11.05
N THR A 4 2.23 0.93 12.34
CA THR A 4 2.57 2.24 12.91
C THR A 4 4.02 2.65 12.69
N GLN A 5 4.98 1.73 12.82
CA GLN A 5 6.40 2.04 12.61
C GLN A 5 6.70 2.40 11.15
N ALA A 6 6.04 1.71 10.21
CA ALA A 6 6.14 2.04 8.79
C ALA A 6 5.51 3.41 8.49
N GLN A 7 4.34 3.72 9.07
CA GLN A 7 3.71 5.04 8.94
C GLN A 7 4.59 6.16 9.51
N GLU A 8 5.23 5.95 10.67
CA GLU A 8 6.15 6.91 11.26
C GLU A 8 7.37 7.17 10.37
N TRP A 9 7.98 6.12 9.84
CA TRP A 9 9.11 6.24 8.92
C TRP A 9 8.73 7.01 7.65
N VAL A 10 7.59 6.68 7.03
CA VAL A 10 7.10 7.38 5.82
C VAL A 10 6.80 8.84 6.14
N LYS A 11 6.19 9.13 7.29
CA LYS A 11 5.92 10.51 7.74
C LYS A 11 7.20 11.32 7.92
N ASP A 12 8.23 10.73 8.53
CA ASP A 12 9.54 11.36 8.70
C ASP A 12 10.24 11.60 7.35
N ALA A 13 10.20 10.63 6.44
CA ALA A 13 10.71 10.77 5.07
C ALA A 13 10.04 11.93 4.32
N TRP A 14 8.71 12.02 4.34
CA TRP A 14 7.98 13.10 3.68
C TRP A 14 8.21 14.47 4.32
N SER A 15 8.45 14.54 5.63
CA SER A 15 8.75 15.80 6.31
C SER A 15 10.07 16.44 5.85
N ARG A 16 11.02 15.60 5.42
CA ARG A 16 12.33 16.00 4.89
C ARG A 16 12.35 16.18 3.38
N SER A 17 11.34 15.69 2.68
CA SER A 17 11.25 15.80 1.22
C SER A 17 10.93 17.24 0.82
N GLU A 18 11.54 17.74 -0.26
CA GLU A 18 11.16 19.00 -0.90
C GLU A 18 9.97 18.80 -1.87
N LYS A 19 9.69 17.55 -2.26
CA LYS A 19 8.58 17.21 -3.16
C LYS A 19 7.25 17.53 -2.49
N ARG A 20 6.36 18.20 -3.22
CA ARG A 20 4.99 18.52 -2.79
C ARG A 20 4.02 17.95 -3.81
N MET A 21 3.17 17.04 -3.36
CA MET A 21 2.09 16.48 -4.16
C MET A 21 0.75 16.88 -3.56
N SER A 22 -0.24 17.11 -4.42
CA SER A 22 -1.63 17.25 -3.97
C SER A 22 -2.15 15.88 -3.53
N LYS A 23 -3.19 15.85 -2.69
CA LYS A 23 -3.83 14.60 -2.29
C LYS A 23 -4.39 13.81 -3.49
N LEU A 24 -4.81 14.52 -4.54
CA LEU A 24 -5.27 13.91 -5.79
C LEU A 24 -4.11 13.30 -6.58
N ALA A 25 -2.93 13.93 -6.58
CA ALA A 25 -1.74 13.36 -7.20
C ALA A 25 -1.25 12.12 -6.45
N GLU A 26 -1.30 12.12 -5.11
CA GLU A 26 -0.99 10.95 -4.29
C GLU A 26 -1.96 9.78 -4.57
N LEU A 27 -3.25 10.08 -4.74
CA LEU A 27 -4.23 9.08 -5.16
C LEU A 27 -3.94 8.57 -6.58
N ALA A 28 -3.58 9.45 -7.50
CA ALA A 28 -3.24 9.06 -8.86
C ALA A 28 -2.04 8.10 -8.89
N SER A 29 -0.98 8.38 -8.12
CA SER A 29 0.15 7.45 -7.96
C SER A 29 -0.27 6.12 -7.37
N PHE A 30 -1.12 6.10 -6.34
CA PHE A 30 -1.65 4.83 -5.81
C PHE A 30 -2.37 3.99 -6.87
N MET A 31 -3.15 4.63 -7.75
CA MET A 31 -3.84 3.94 -8.84
C MET A 31 -2.87 3.46 -9.94
N GLU A 32 -1.81 4.22 -10.19
CA GLU A 32 -0.71 3.86 -11.10
C GLU A 32 0.00 2.59 -10.63
N GLU A 33 0.45 2.54 -9.36
CA GLU A 33 1.10 1.36 -8.78
C GLU A 33 0.18 0.12 -8.78
N CYS A 34 -1.13 0.31 -8.54
CA CYS A 34 -2.10 -0.78 -8.68
C CYS A 34 -2.18 -1.33 -10.11
N GLY A 35 -2.02 -0.45 -11.11
CA GLY A 35 -1.93 -0.83 -12.52
C GLY A 35 -0.66 -1.60 -12.84
N GLU A 36 0.48 -1.18 -12.29
CA GLU A 36 1.78 -1.86 -12.45
C GLU A 36 1.74 -3.27 -11.82
N LEU A 37 1.20 -3.42 -10.61
CA LEU A 37 0.97 -4.72 -10.00
C LEU A 37 0.05 -5.60 -10.86
N GLY A 38 -1.04 -5.03 -11.40
CA GLY A 38 -1.96 -5.75 -12.27
C GLY A 38 -1.28 -6.27 -13.55
N GLU A 39 -0.43 -5.46 -14.16
CA GLU A 39 0.36 -5.83 -15.33
C GLU A 39 1.41 -6.90 -14.99
N ALA A 40 2.09 -6.77 -13.85
CA ALA A 40 3.03 -7.74 -13.33
C ALA A 40 2.39 -9.13 -13.16
N ILE A 41 1.25 -9.20 -12.45
CA ILE A 41 0.49 -10.44 -12.28
C ILE A 41 0.06 -11.01 -13.63
N ARG A 42 -0.46 -10.17 -14.53
CA ARG A 42 -0.88 -10.60 -15.87
C ARG A 42 0.26 -11.24 -16.66
N LYS A 43 1.48 -10.69 -16.61
CA LYS A 43 2.65 -11.27 -17.28
C LYS A 43 3.03 -12.63 -16.71
N ILE A 44 2.98 -12.78 -15.39
CA ILE A 44 3.26 -14.05 -14.68
C ILE A 44 2.24 -15.12 -15.11
N GLU A 45 0.94 -14.81 -15.02
CA GLU A 45 -0.15 -15.76 -15.33
C GLU A 45 -0.17 -16.20 -16.80
N HIS A 46 0.25 -15.33 -17.72
CA HIS A 46 0.36 -15.68 -19.15
C HIS A 46 1.70 -16.32 -19.52
N GLY A 47 2.57 -16.60 -18.55
CA GLY A 47 3.87 -17.24 -18.77
C GLY A 47 4.82 -16.42 -19.64
N LYS A 48 4.65 -15.09 -19.65
CA LYS A 48 5.36 -14.20 -20.59
C LYS A 48 6.65 -13.60 -20.05
N ASP A 49 6.94 -13.71 -18.75
CA ASP A 49 8.21 -13.19 -18.22
C ASP A 49 8.62 -13.85 -16.90
N LYS A 50 9.91 -14.17 -16.77
CA LYS A 50 10.52 -14.65 -15.50
C LYS A 50 11.15 -13.54 -14.68
N GLU A 51 11.19 -12.30 -15.19
CA GLU A 51 11.85 -11.15 -14.56
C GLU A 51 10.85 -10.15 -13.94
N VAL A 52 9.61 -10.56 -13.68
CA VAL A 52 8.64 -9.70 -12.99
C VAL A 52 9.00 -9.58 -11.50
N ASP A 53 9.34 -8.38 -11.05
CA ASP A 53 9.60 -8.09 -9.64
C ASP A 53 8.30 -7.76 -8.89
N LEU A 54 7.52 -8.80 -8.60
CA LEU A 54 6.24 -8.65 -7.90
C LEU A 54 6.41 -8.10 -6.47
N GLU A 55 7.56 -8.37 -5.84
CA GLU A 55 7.86 -7.89 -4.50
C GLU A 55 8.01 -6.37 -4.49
N LYS A 56 8.72 -5.81 -5.47
CA LYS A 56 8.79 -4.35 -5.67
C LYS A 56 7.40 -3.73 -5.83
N GLU A 57 6.56 -4.25 -6.72
CA GLU A 57 5.26 -3.62 -6.99
C GLU A 57 4.32 -3.64 -5.77
N MET A 58 4.38 -4.71 -4.96
CA MET A 58 3.67 -4.75 -3.68
C MET A 58 4.22 -3.72 -2.68
N GLY A 59 5.54 -3.51 -2.67
CA GLY A 59 6.21 -2.48 -1.87
C GLY A 59 5.77 -1.06 -2.25
N ASP A 60 5.70 -0.75 -3.55
CA ASP A 60 5.30 0.56 -4.06
C ASP A 60 3.83 0.89 -3.73
N ILE A 61 2.93 -0.10 -3.86
CA ILE A 61 1.55 0.02 -3.39
C ILE A 61 1.50 0.29 -1.88
N LEU A 62 2.28 -0.44 -1.08
CA LEU A 62 2.30 -0.25 0.36
C LEU A 62 2.77 1.16 0.73
N LEU A 63 3.81 1.67 0.07
CA LEU A 63 4.30 3.04 0.26
C LEU A 63 3.24 4.09 -0.10
N CYS A 64 2.55 3.90 -1.22
CA CYS A 64 1.46 4.79 -1.64
C CYS A 64 0.29 4.78 -0.65
N LEU A 65 -0.10 3.59 -0.15
CA LEU A 65 -1.16 3.45 0.85
C LEU A 65 -0.78 4.10 2.19
N LEU A 66 0.44 3.87 2.67
CA LEU A 66 0.97 4.51 3.88
C LEU A 66 0.96 6.04 3.74
N THR A 67 1.39 6.55 2.57
CA THR A 67 1.39 7.98 2.25
C THR A 67 -0.03 8.54 2.31
N LEU A 68 -0.99 7.92 1.63
CA LEU A 68 -2.40 8.33 1.69
C LEU A 68 -2.94 8.33 3.12
N ALA A 69 -2.68 7.27 3.90
CA ALA A 69 -3.13 7.21 5.28
C ALA A 69 -2.62 8.37 6.12
N ILE A 70 -1.32 8.72 6.01
CA ILE A 70 -0.75 9.89 6.71
C ILE A 70 -1.43 11.19 6.27
N ARG A 71 -1.76 11.33 4.99
CA ARG A 71 -2.34 12.55 4.40
C ARG A 71 -3.80 12.78 4.75
N TYR A 72 -4.49 11.73 5.17
CA TYR A 72 -5.88 11.75 5.65
C TYR A 72 -6.01 11.47 7.16
N ASP A 73 -4.90 11.44 7.90
CA ASP A 73 -4.86 11.21 9.35
C ASP A 73 -5.51 9.88 9.76
N ILE A 74 -5.15 8.81 9.05
CA ILE A 74 -5.65 7.45 9.25
C ILE A 74 -4.60 6.61 9.97
N ASP A 75 -4.99 6.01 11.09
CA ASP A 75 -4.24 4.93 11.76
C ASP A 75 -4.50 3.61 11.03
N LEU A 76 -3.52 3.15 10.25
CA LEU A 76 -3.65 1.90 9.49
C LEU A 76 -3.54 0.67 10.38
N GLN A 77 -2.86 0.74 11.52
CA GLN A 77 -2.79 -0.39 12.44
C GLN A 77 -4.18 -0.67 12.99
N ASN A 78 -4.85 0.35 13.54
CA ASN A 78 -6.23 0.22 14.02
C ASN A 78 -7.19 -0.17 12.89
N ALA A 79 -7.05 0.40 11.69
CA ALA A 79 -7.88 0.02 10.54
C ALA A 79 -7.71 -1.45 10.15
N PHE A 80 -6.47 -1.96 10.17
CA PHE A 80 -6.15 -3.35 9.86
C PHE A 80 -6.66 -4.30 10.95
N ASP A 81 -6.45 -3.96 12.23
CA ASP A 81 -6.92 -4.75 13.37
C ASP A 81 -8.45 -4.91 13.34
N ARG A 82 -9.19 -3.83 13.08
CA ARG A 82 -10.65 -3.87 12.89
C ARG A 82 -11.06 -4.77 11.72
N THR A 83 -10.31 -4.73 10.63
CA THR A 83 -10.56 -5.57 9.44
C THR A 83 -10.30 -7.04 9.74
N ILE A 84 -9.25 -7.36 10.49
CA ILE A 84 -8.94 -8.71 10.96
C ILE A 84 -10.09 -9.25 11.81
N GLU A 85 -10.55 -8.49 12.82
CA GLU A 85 -11.63 -8.94 13.70
C GLU A 85 -12.94 -9.20 12.93
N ALA A 86 -13.30 -8.30 12.01
CA ALA A 86 -14.45 -8.51 11.13
C ALA A 86 -14.29 -9.75 10.22
N THR A 87 -13.08 -10.00 9.73
CA THR A 87 -12.78 -11.15 8.86
C THR A 87 -12.83 -12.47 9.64
N LYS A 88 -12.29 -12.50 10.87
CA LYS A 88 -12.41 -13.65 11.79
C LYS A 88 -13.87 -14.03 12.00
N GLN A 89 -14.74 -13.06 12.26
CA GLN A 89 -16.17 -13.29 12.44
C GLN A 89 -16.83 -13.88 11.20
N LYS A 90 -16.43 -13.45 10.00
CA LYS A 90 -17.03 -13.88 8.73
C LYS A 90 -16.58 -15.27 8.28
N TYR A 91 -15.31 -15.60 8.47
CA TYR A 91 -14.70 -16.78 7.83
C TYR A 91 -14.14 -17.81 8.81
N LEU A 92 -13.93 -17.45 10.07
CA LEU A 92 -13.26 -18.31 11.05
C LEU A 92 -14.14 -18.72 12.23
N VAL A 93 -15.33 -18.16 12.36
CA VAL A 93 -16.34 -18.65 13.31
C VAL A 93 -17.16 -19.74 12.61
N LYS A 94 -17.01 -20.98 13.08
CA LYS A 94 -17.88 -22.12 12.72
C LYS A 94 -19.21 -22.05 13.47
#